data_AF-A0A256XG92-F1
#
_entry.id   AF-A0A256XG92-F1
#
_cell.length_a   1.000
_cell.length_b   1.000
_cell.length_c   1.000
_cell.angle_alpha   90.00
_cell.angle_beta   90.00
_cell.angle_gamma   90.00
#
_symmetry.space_group_name_H-M   'P 1'
#
loop_
_entity.id
_entity.type
_entity.pdbx_description
1 polymer ?
#
loop_
_entity_poly.entity_id
_entity_poly.type
_entity_poly.pdbx_seq_one_letter_code
_entity_poly.pdbx_strand_id
1 'polypeptide(L)'
;MKIFEDSLKSFFGLDTKLAHKLIGEVTFVTRYEQEITEKILSNEKLNIREITNTKLILESLRRIADYGADIAEIAINLAIEEP
;
A
#
# COMPACT_ATOMS: atom_id res chain seq x y z
N MET A 1 3.74 1.49 9.51
CA MET A 1 2.95 2.18 8.46
C MET A 1 3.90 3.05 7.62
N LYS A 2 4.93 2.43 7.03
CA LYS A 2 6.07 3.12 6.40
C LYS A 2 5.71 3.73 5.04
N ILE A 3 4.88 3.04 4.24
CA ILE A 3 4.39 3.56 2.95
C ILE A 3 3.67 4.90 3.12
N PHE A 4 2.81 5.02 4.12
CA PHE A 4 2.12 6.28 4.41
C PHE A 4 3.08 7.38 4.90
N GLU A 5 4.02 7.05 5.79
CA GLU A 5 4.98 8.02 6.28
C GLU A 5 5.91 8.53 5.16
N ASP A 6 6.40 7.61 4.32
CA ASP A 6 7.27 7.92 3.21
C ASP A 6 6.51 8.69 2.11
N SER A 7 5.20 8.48 1.95
CA SER A 7 4.40 9.24 0.96
C SER A 7 4.22 10.69 1.38
N LEU A 8 4.00 10.94 2.67
CA LEU A 8 3.98 12.30 3.22
C LEU A 8 5.36 12.96 3.08
N LYS A 9 6.45 12.23 3.36
CA LYS A 9 7.81 12.76 3.19
C LYS A 9 8.09 13.12 1.73
N SER A 10 7.74 12.25 0.78
CA SER A 10 7.93 12.55 -0.64
C SER A 10 7.09 13.74 -1.10
N PHE A 11 5.86 13.87 -0.58
CA PHE A 11 4.98 14.97 -0.89
C PHE A 11 5.49 16.32 -0.36
N PHE A 12 5.79 16.43 0.93
CA PHE A 12 6.28 17.68 1.52
C PHE A 12 7.69 18.06 1.05
N GLY A 13 8.52 17.08 0.69
CA GLY A 13 9.87 17.30 0.19
C GLY A 13 10.00 17.39 -1.33
N LEU A 14 8.91 17.19 -2.09
CA LEU A 14 8.92 16.99 -3.54
C LEU A 14 9.99 15.96 -4.00
N ASP A 15 10.23 14.94 -3.17
CA ASP A 15 11.23 13.91 -3.43
C ASP A 15 10.68 12.87 -4.39
N THR A 16 10.84 13.13 -5.68
CA THR A 16 10.38 12.28 -6.77
C THR A 16 11.04 10.89 -6.76
N LYS A 17 12.27 10.77 -6.25
CA LYS A 17 12.95 9.47 -6.13
C LYS A 17 12.29 8.61 -5.07
N LEU A 18 11.98 9.20 -3.91
CA LEU A 18 11.24 8.52 -2.86
C LEU A 18 9.84 8.15 -3.34
N ALA A 19 9.14 9.06 -4.02
CA ALA A 19 7.81 8.81 -4.57
C ALA A 19 7.80 7.63 -5.57
N HIS A 20 8.71 7.59 -6.54
CA HIS A 20 8.81 6.49 -7.50
C HIS A 20 9.11 5.15 -6.82
N LYS A 21 10.00 5.14 -5.82
CA LYS A 21 10.29 3.93 -5.05
C LYS A 21 9.03 3.43 -4.34
N LEU A 22 8.25 4.35 -3.78
CA LEU A 22 7.04 4.05 -3.01
C LEU A 22 5.95 3.42 -3.86
N ILE A 23 5.74 3.90 -5.09
CA ILE A 23 4.84 3.27 -6.07
C ILE A 23 5.24 1.81 -6.32
N GLY A 24 6.54 1.54 -6.43
CA GLY A 24 7.06 0.18 -6.50
C GLY A 24 6.78 -0.65 -5.24
N GLU A 25 6.96 -0.07 -4.05
CA GLU A 25 6.72 -0.75 -2.77
C GLU A 25 5.25 -1.20 -2.58
N VAL A 26 4.28 -0.43 -3.09
CA VAL A 26 2.85 -0.77 -3.03
C VAL A 26 2.51 -2.07 -3.76
N THR A 27 3.22 -2.39 -4.86
CA THR A 27 3.00 -3.64 -5.59
C THR A 27 3.27 -4.88 -4.73
N PHE A 28 4.24 -4.80 -3.80
CA PHE A 28 4.51 -5.90 -2.87
C PHE A 28 3.38 -6.08 -1.86
N VAL A 29 2.72 -5.00 -1.42
CA VAL A 29 1.57 -5.10 -0.50
C VAL A 29 0.43 -5.86 -1.17
N THR A 30 0.12 -5.55 -2.43
CA THR A 30 -0.89 -6.27 -3.21
C THR A 30 -0.53 -7.75 -3.35
N ARG A 31 0.73 -8.07 -3.65
CA ARG A 31 1.18 -9.47 -3.74
C ARG A 31 1.04 -10.20 -2.39
N TYR A 32 1.48 -9.59 -1.30
CA TYR A 32 1.37 -10.21 0.02
C TYR A 32 -0.09 -10.37 0.46
N GLU A 33 -0.95 -9.42 0.12
CA GLU A 33 -2.39 -9.54 0.38
C GLU A 33 -2.99 -10.77 -0.30
N GLN A 34 -2.63 -11.02 -1.56
CA GLN A 34 -3.05 -12.19 -2.31
C GLN A 34 -2.49 -13.48 -1.71
N GLU A 35 -1.18 -13.54 -1.47
CA GLU A 35 -0.52 -14.72 -0.89
C GLU A 35 -1.09 -15.10 0.49
N ILE A 36 -1.38 -14.12 1.34
CA ILE A 36 -1.98 -14.37 2.65
C ILE A 36 -3.45 -14.78 2.49
N THR A 37 -4.18 -14.16 1.57
CA THR A 37 -5.57 -14.54 1.25
C THR A 37 -5.66 -16.01 0.86
N GLU A 38 -4.79 -16.48 -0.03
CA GLU A 38 -4.73 -17.89 -0.44
C GLU A 38 -4.46 -18.80 0.77
N LYS A 39 -3.46 -18.45 1.61
CA LYS A 39 -3.10 -19.21 2.81
C LYS A 39 -4.26 -19.32 3.81
N ILE A 40 -5.03 -18.26 4.03
CA ILE A 40 -6.14 -18.28 4.99
C ILE A 40 -7.34 -19.04 4.44
N LEU A 41 -7.58 -19.00 3.13
CA LEU A 41 -8.67 -19.73 2.47
C LEU A 41 -8.40 -21.23 2.42
N SER A 42 -7.14 -21.64 2.27
CA SER A 42 -6.74 -23.06 2.27
C SER A 42 -6.51 -23.64 3.68
N ASN A 43 -6.71 -22.86 4.74
CA ASN A 43 -6.46 -23.32 6.11
C ASN A 43 -7.73 -23.91 6.76
N GLU A 44 -7.80 -25.23 6.81
CA GLU A 44 -8.92 -25.99 7.41
C GLU A 44 -9.14 -25.71 8.91
N LYS A 45 -8.16 -25.12 9.61
CA LYS A 45 -8.29 -24.80 11.03
C LYS A 45 -9.01 -23.48 11.28
N LEU A 46 -9.12 -22.61 10.27
CA LEU A 46 -9.77 -21.31 10.41
C LEU A 46 -11.26 -21.43 10.10
N ASN A 47 -12.08 -20.81 10.94
CA ASN A 47 -13.50 -20.68 10.65
C ASN A 47 -13.77 -19.45 9.76
N ILE A 48 -14.99 -19.39 9.21
CA ILE A 48 -15.42 -18.30 8.30
C ILE A 48 -15.23 -16.92 8.92
N ARG A 49 -15.49 -16.76 10.23
CA ARG A 49 -15.32 -15.46 10.90
C ARG A 49 -13.85 -15.05 10.97
N GLU A 50 -12.95 -15.97 11.27
CA GLU A 50 -11.50 -15.71 11.29
C GLU A 50 -10.97 -15.35 9.91
N ILE A 51 -11.41 -16.07 8.87
CA ILE A 51 -11.05 -15.79 7.47
C ILE A 51 -11.54 -14.39 7.07
N THR A 52 -12.82 -14.09 7.28
CA THR A 52 -13.41 -12.79 6.92
C THR A 52 -12.76 -11.63 7.66
N ASN A 53 -12.55 -11.76 8.98
CA ASN A 53 -11.88 -10.73 9.77
C ASN A 53 -10.45 -10.46 9.27
N THR A 54 -9.71 -11.53 8.96
CA THR A 54 -8.35 -11.41 8.42
C THR A 54 -8.37 -10.74 7.05
N LYS A 55 -9.31 -11.12 6.17
CA LYS A 55 -9.45 -10.51 4.85
C LYS A 55 -9.76 -9.02 4.92
N LEU A 56 -10.67 -8.60 5.80
CA LEU A 56 -11.00 -7.19 6.03
C LEU A 56 -9.80 -6.36 6.51
N ILE A 57 -8.95 -6.94 7.37
CA ILE A 57 -7.72 -6.29 7.82
C ILE A 57 -6.75 -6.13 6.64
N LEU A 58 -6.53 -7.19 5.86
CA LEU A 58 -5.63 -7.16 4.71
C LEU A 58 -6.09 -6.15 3.65
N GLU A 59 -7.39 -6.09 3.35
CA GLU A 59 -7.96 -5.10 2.43
C GLU A 59 -7.77 -3.67 2.92
N SER A 60 -7.90 -3.45 4.23
CA SER A 60 -7.67 -2.13 4.84
C SER A 60 -6.21 -1.71 4.71
N LEU A 61 -5.27 -2.64 4.91
CA LEU A 61 -3.84 -2.39 4.71
C LEU A 61 -3.50 -2.12 3.25
N ARG A 62 -4.11 -2.86 2.31
CA ARG A 62 -3.95 -2.61 0.87
C ARG A 62 -4.43 -1.22 0.50
N ARG A 63 -5.63 -0.81 0.95
CA ARG A 63 -6.14 0.55 0.71
C ARG A 63 -5.22 1.64 1.25
N ILE A 64 -4.65 1.46 2.45
CA ILE A 64 -3.67 2.41 3.01
C ILE A 64 -2.43 2.51 2.12
N ALA A 65 -1.96 1.40 1.55
CA ALA A 65 -0.83 1.40 0.63
C ALA A 65 -1.18 2.10 -0.70
N ASP A 66 -2.35 1.80 -1.27
CA ASP A 66 -2.86 2.42 -2.50
C ASP A 66 -2.96 3.94 -2.34
N TYR A 67 -3.53 4.43 -1.23
CA TYR A 67 -3.57 5.87 -0.93
C TYR A 67 -2.18 6.49 -0.75
N GLY A 68 -1.20 5.72 -0.24
CA GLY A 68 0.19 6.16 -0.16
C GLY A 68 0.81 6.35 -1.55
N ALA A 69 0.52 5.46 -2.50
CA ALA A 69 0.91 5.61 -3.90
C ALA A 69 0.26 6.84 -4.55
N ASP A 70 -1.04 7.06 -4.33
CA ASP A 70 -1.74 8.24 -4.88
C ASP A 70 -1.08 9.55 -4.42
N ILE A 71 -0.73 9.65 -3.13
CA ILE A 71 -0.02 10.83 -2.58
C ILE A 71 1.37 10.98 -3.22
N ALA A 72 2.09 9.87 -3.42
CA ALA A 72 3.40 9.89 -4.07
C ALA A 72 3.30 10.31 -5.55
N GLU A 73 2.25 9.90 -6.26
CA GLU A 73 1.99 10.32 -7.64
C GLU A 73 1.71 11.83 -7.72
N ILE A 74 0.92 12.37 -6.79
CA ILE A 74 0.70 13.83 -6.68
C ILE A 74 2.03 14.56 -6.45
N ALA A 75 2.91 14.04 -5.58
CA ALA A 75 4.22 14.63 -5.33
C ALA A 75 5.09 14.73 -6.60
N ILE A 76 5.05 13.70 -7.45
CA ILE A 76 5.75 13.69 -8.74
C ILE A 76 5.17 14.74 -9.68
N ASN A 77 3.84 14.81 -9.79
CA ASN A 77 3.18 15.76 -10.67
C ASN A 77 3.50 17.21 -10.26
N LEU A 78 3.45 17.52 -8.97
CA LEU A 78 3.80 18.85 -8.46
C LEU A 78 5.25 19.24 -8.74
N ALA A 79 6.19 18.30 -8.60
CA ALA A 79 7.60 18.55 -8.89
C ALA A 79 7.89 18.81 -10.38
N ILE A 80 6.97 18.43 -11.28
CA ILE A 80 7.06 18.68 -12.73
C ILE A 80 6.32 19.97 -13.12
N GLU A 81 5.27 20.36 -12.38
CA GLU A 81 4.49 21.58 -12.62
C GLU A 81 5.12 22.86 -12.05
N GLU A 82 6.08 22.77 -11.12
CA GLU A 82 6.87 23.94 -10.69
C GLU A 82 7.81 24.43 -11.83
N PRO A 83 7.73 25.70 -12.25
CA PRO A 83 8.71 26.32 -13.16
C PRO A 83 9.98 26.79 -12.45
#